data_AF-G7ECH6-F1
#
_entry.id   AF-G7ECH6-F1
#
_cell.length_a   1.000
_cell.length_b   1.000
_cell.length_c   1.000
_cell.angle_alpha   90.00
_cell.angle_beta   90.00
_cell.angle_gamma   90.00
#
_symmetry.space_group_name_H-M   'P 1'
#
loop_
_entity.id
_entity.type
_entity.pdbx_description
1 polymer ?
#
loop_
_entity_poly.entity_id
_entity_poly.type
_entity_poly.pdbx_seq_one_letter_code
_entity_poly.pdbx_strand_id
1 'polypeptide(L)'
;MNGRLILSGVVSFVFYFGWAYWANSAEDIAKSITLQAALVQGLYSGIVTLFFTFILEKVVNRYKVSYMSLAFITPIICMFHSKTPQNIAIRQSFNNAIHLSASYLNNKKIAGTLFAPIIPICVQSILVITVNVINQTPNLALTVAPSIFFTALYAYTYMFALLKK
;
A
#
# COMPACT_ATOMS: atom_id res chain seq x y z
N MET A 1 23.69 3.35 -2.08
CA MET A 1 22.51 2.62 -1.60
C MET A 1 22.33 3.00 -0.13
N ASN A 2 21.25 3.69 0.22
CA ASN A 2 21.10 4.35 1.51
C ASN A 2 20.99 3.31 2.64
N GLY A 3 21.91 3.33 3.63
CA GLY A 3 21.89 2.37 4.75
C GLY A 3 20.55 2.33 5.52
N ARG A 4 19.78 3.42 5.45
CA ARG A 4 18.40 3.51 5.96
C ARG A 4 17.43 2.50 5.33
N LEU A 5 17.58 2.23 4.03
CA LEU A 5 16.69 1.34 3.28
C LEU A 5 16.95 -0.13 3.65
N ILE A 6 18.22 -0.50 3.80
CA ILE A 6 18.58 -1.84 4.28
C ILE A 6 18.09 -2.03 5.72
N LEU A 7 18.27 -1.02 6.58
CA LEU A 7 17.83 -1.08 7.96
C LEU A 7 16.32 -1.31 8.08
N SER A 8 15.50 -0.61 7.29
CA SER A 8 14.03 -0.82 7.32
C SER A 8 13.63 -2.22 6.85
N GLY A 9 14.29 -2.74 5.81
CA GLY A 9 14.09 -4.11 5.35
C GLY A 9 14.47 -5.16 6.40
N VAL A 10 15.61 -5.00 7.08
CA VAL A 10 16.07 -5.92 8.12
C VAL A 10 15.16 -5.89 9.34
N VAL A 11 14.76 -4.70 9.81
CA VAL A 11 13.83 -4.57 10.95
C VAL A 11 12.50 -5.24 10.63
N SER A 12 11.96 -5.02 9.42
CA SER A 12 10.74 -5.68 8.94
C SER A 12 10.92 -7.21 8.92
N PHE A 13 12.01 -7.70 8.33
CA PHE A 13 12.31 -9.13 8.28
C PHE A 13 12.33 -9.76 9.68
N VAL A 14 13.11 -9.21 10.62
CA VAL A 14 13.28 -9.78 11.97
C VAL A 14 11.95 -9.79 12.73
N PHE A 15 11.17 -8.70 12.65
CA PHE A 15 9.88 -8.60 13.32
C PHE A 15 8.90 -9.67 12.82
N TYR A 16 8.70 -9.74 11.50
CA TYR A 16 7.73 -10.67 10.91
C TYR A 16 8.21 -12.14 10.94
N PHE A 17 9.52 -12.37 10.87
CA PHE A 17 10.12 -13.68 11.11
C PHE A 17 9.85 -14.17 12.53
N GLY A 18 10.15 -13.35 13.54
CA GLY A 18 9.95 -13.70 14.94
C GLY A 18 8.48 -13.96 15.26
N TRP A 19 7.58 -13.13 14.72
CA TRP A 19 6.14 -13.34 14.88
C TRP A 19 5.67 -14.65 14.25
N ALA A 20 6.04 -14.92 12.99
CA ALA A 20 5.64 -16.13 12.29
C ALA A 20 6.24 -17.40 12.93
N TYR A 21 7.46 -17.31 13.46
CA TYR A 21 8.07 -18.39 14.21
C TYR A 21 7.27 -18.72 15.47
N TRP A 22 6.96 -17.70 16.28
CA TRP A 22 6.13 -17.85 17.48
C TRP A 22 4.71 -18.33 17.15
N ALA A 23 4.12 -17.82 16.08
CA ALA A 23 2.78 -18.19 15.64
C ALA A 23 2.66 -19.67 15.25
N ASN A 24 3.76 -20.30 14.82
CA ASN A 24 3.81 -21.69 14.36
C ASN A 24 4.66 -22.57 15.28
N SER A 25 4.93 -22.17 16.53
CA SER A 25 5.74 -22.94 17.49
C SER A 25 4.94 -23.93 18.34
N ALA A 26 3.87 -24.51 17.79
CA ALA A 26 3.04 -25.48 18.50
C ALA A 26 3.69 -26.88 18.51
N GLU A 27 3.37 -27.70 19.52
CA GLU A 27 3.99 -29.02 19.74
C GLU A 27 3.69 -30.04 18.63
N ASP A 28 2.60 -29.83 17.89
CA ASP A 28 2.12 -30.64 16.77
C ASP A 28 2.75 -30.27 15.42
N ILE A 29 3.52 -29.18 15.35
CA ILE A 29 4.13 -28.68 14.11
C ILE A 29 5.62 -29.03 14.08
N ALA A 30 6.06 -29.66 12.98
CA ALA A 30 7.48 -29.94 12.79
C ALA A 30 8.30 -28.64 12.72
N LYS A 31 9.42 -28.59 13.46
CA LYS A 31 10.31 -27.40 13.51
C LYS A 31 10.77 -26.92 12.14
N SER A 32 10.91 -27.84 11.17
CA SER A 32 11.24 -27.51 9.77
C SER A 32 10.17 -26.65 9.10
N ILE A 33 8.89 -26.96 9.35
CA ILE A 33 7.73 -26.23 8.82
C ILE A 33 7.61 -24.86 9.51
N THR A 34 7.83 -24.80 10.83
CA THR A 34 7.86 -23.53 11.58
C THR A 34 8.93 -22.58 11.04
N LEU A 35 10.14 -23.09 10.79
CA LEU A 35 11.23 -22.29 10.24
C LEU A 35 10.93 -21.83 8.80
N GLN A 36 10.36 -22.72 7.98
CA GLN A 36 9.94 -22.38 6.62
C GLN A 36 8.89 -21.25 6.62
N ALA A 37 7.85 -21.36 7.44
CA ALA A 37 6.83 -20.31 7.58
C ALA A 37 7.43 -18.98 8.04
N ALA A 38 8.34 -19.02 9.02
CA ALA A 38 9.04 -17.83 9.51
C ALA A 38 9.89 -17.16 8.42
N LEU A 39 10.64 -17.95 7.64
CA LEU A 39 11.45 -17.45 6.53
C LEU A 39 10.59 -16.84 5.42
N VAL A 40 9.51 -17.52 5.02
CA VAL A 40 8.59 -17.04 3.98
C VAL A 40 7.99 -15.69 4.39
N GLN A 41 7.48 -15.59 5.62
CA GLN A 41 6.85 -14.36 6.10
C GLN A 41 7.87 -13.23 6.30
N GLY A 42 9.03 -13.53 6.87
CA GLY A 42 10.11 -12.57 7.04
C GLY A 42 10.62 -12.03 5.70
N LEU A 43 10.91 -12.92 4.74
CA LEU A 43 11.39 -12.55 3.41
C LEU A 43 10.34 -11.74 2.64
N TYR A 44 9.09 -12.16 2.67
CA TYR A 44 7.99 -11.41 2.05
C TYR A 44 7.95 -9.97 2.58
N SER A 45 7.89 -9.80 3.91
CA SER A 45 7.80 -8.47 4.52
C SER A 45 9.05 -7.63 4.26
N GLY A 46 10.25 -8.21 4.35
CA GLY A 46 11.51 -7.54 4.06
C GLY A 46 11.59 -7.06 2.61
N ILE A 47 11.30 -7.93 1.64
CA ILE A 47 11.32 -7.60 0.20
C ILE A 47 10.28 -6.53 -0.11
N VAL A 48 9.05 -6.69 0.37
CA VAL A 48 7.97 -5.73 0.15
C VAL A 48 8.34 -4.36 0.71
N THR A 49 8.93 -4.31 1.90
CA THR A 49 9.39 -3.07 2.54
C THR A 49 10.49 -2.40 1.71
N LEU A 50 11.50 -3.16 1.28
CA LEU A 50 12.59 -2.66 0.44
C LEU A 50 12.08 -2.14 -0.91
N PHE A 51 11.20 -2.90 -1.56
CA PHE A 51 10.61 -2.57 -2.85
C PHE A 51 9.78 -1.30 -2.78
N PHE A 52 8.86 -1.19 -1.82
CA PHE A 52 8.05 0.03 -1.66
C PHE A 52 8.90 1.24 -1.28
N THR A 53 9.87 1.09 -0.38
CA THR A 53 10.76 2.18 0.00
C THR A 53 11.60 2.64 -1.20
N PHE A 54 12.11 1.71 -2.01
CA PHE A 54 12.88 2.02 -3.21
C PHE A 54 12.04 2.75 -4.27
N ILE A 55 10.82 2.27 -4.53
CA ILE A 55 9.89 2.95 -5.45
C ILE A 55 9.58 4.34 -4.92
N LEU A 56 9.25 4.47 -3.64
CA LEU A 56 8.93 5.75 -3.03
C LEU A 56 10.11 6.72 -3.11
N GLU A 57 11.33 6.29 -2.80
CA GLU A 57 12.53 7.11 -2.94
C GLU A 57 12.76 7.54 -4.40
N LYS A 58 12.60 6.64 -5.38
CA LYS A 58 12.73 6.98 -6.80
C LYS A 58 11.66 7.96 -7.26
N VAL A 59 10.41 7.73 -6.87
CA VAL A 59 9.27 8.60 -7.15
C VAL A 59 9.55 9.98 -6.55
N VAL A 60 9.80 10.06 -5.25
CA VAL A 60 10.08 11.34 -4.56
C VAL A 60 11.28 12.05 -5.18
N ASN A 61 12.38 11.37 -5.48
CA ASN A 61 13.55 12.01 -6.08
C ASN A 61 13.29 12.48 -7.53
N ARG A 62 12.43 11.78 -8.28
CA ARG A 62 11.98 12.23 -9.61
C ARG A 62 11.04 13.44 -9.53
N TYR A 63 10.24 13.55 -8.46
CA TYR A 63 9.26 14.63 -8.28
C TYR A 63 9.73 15.77 -7.36
N LYS A 64 10.93 15.71 -6.78
CA LYS A 64 11.52 16.77 -5.93
C LYS A 64 11.66 18.13 -6.63
N VAL A 65 11.52 18.19 -7.95
CA VAL A 65 11.57 19.43 -8.75
C VAL A 65 10.17 19.93 -9.16
N SER A 66 9.10 19.15 -8.96
CA SER A 66 7.73 19.56 -9.30
C SER A 66 6.80 19.42 -8.09
N TYR A 67 6.34 20.55 -7.56
CA TYR A 67 5.36 20.61 -6.48
C TYR A 67 4.15 19.69 -6.74
N MET A 68 3.91 18.80 -5.77
CA MET A 68 2.71 17.99 -5.54
C MET A 68 2.32 16.90 -6.56
N SER A 69 2.28 15.66 -6.03
CA SER A 69 1.13 14.73 -6.05
C SER A 69 0.19 14.82 -7.27
N LEU A 70 0.67 14.45 -8.45
CA LEU A 70 -0.19 14.32 -9.65
C LEU A 70 0.08 13.03 -10.43
N ALA A 71 0.71 12.01 -9.85
CA ALA A 71 1.01 10.75 -10.58
C ALA A 71 -0.25 10.06 -11.16
N PHE A 72 -1.44 10.35 -10.62
CA PHE A 72 -2.73 9.86 -11.14
C PHE A 72 -3.62 10.94 -11.80
N ILE A 73 -3.19 12.21 -11.84
CA ILE A 73 -3.99 13.32 -12.39
C ILE A 73 -3.32 13.93 -13.64
N THR A 74 -1.99 13.94 -13.73
CA THR A 74 -1.23 14.47 -14.87
C THR A 74 -1.61 13.86 -16.22
N PRO A 75 -1.84 12.54 -16.37
CA PRO A 75 -2.17 11.97 -17.68
C PRO A 75 -3.49 12.52 -18.25
N ILE A 76 -4.43 12.89 -17.37
CA ILE A 76 -5.78 13.33 -17.74
C ILE A 76 -5.78 14.80 -18.14
N ILE A 77 -5.01 15.64 -17.43
CA ILE A 77 -4.93 17.08 -17.73
C ILE A 77 -4.11 17.32 -19.02
N CYS A 78 -3.12 16.49 -19.30
CA CYS A 78 -2.24 16.62 -20.47
C CYS A 78 -2.85 16.09 -21.79
N MET A 79 -3.93 15.29 -21.77
CA MET A 79 -4.57 14.80 -23.00
C MET A 79 -5.23 15.92 -23.85
N PHE A 80 -5.57 17.06 -23.26
CA PHE A 80 -6.35 18.12 -23.93
C PHE A 80 -5.48 19.30 -24.40
N HIS A 81 -4.40 19.03 -25.14
CA HIS A 81 -3.48 20.07 -25.62
C HIS A 81 -3.90 20.74 -26.95
N SER A 82 -4.77 20.10 -27.73
CA SER A 82 -5.24 20.64 -29.02
C SER A 82 -6.20 21.82 -28.84
N LYS A 83 -6.05 22.87 -29.65
CA LYS A 83 -6.91 24.09 -29.63
C LYS A 83 -8.19 23.95 -30.47
N THR A 84 -8.53 22.74 -30.92
CA THR A 84 -9.76 22.54 -31.68
C THR A 84 -11.00 22.78 -30.81
N PRO A 85 -12.10 23.30 -31.37
CA PRO A 85 -13.32 23.57 -30.63
C PRO A 85 -13.89 22.32 -29.95
N GLN A 86 -13.75 21.13 -30.55
CA GLN A 86 -14.16 19.87 -29.91
C GLN A 86 -13.36 19.56 -28.65
N ASN A 87 -12.05 19.82 -28.67
CA ASN A 87 -11.17 19.51 -27.54
C ASN A 87 -11.40 20.44 -26.35
N ILE A 88 -11.75 21.70 -26.63
CA ILE A 88 -12.16 22.68 -25.62
C ILE A 88 -13.49 22.26 -24.99
N ALA A 89 -14.46 21.81 -25.78
CA ALA A 89 -15.74 21.32 -25.28
C ALA A 89 -15.57 20.09 -24.38
N ILE A 90 -14.77 19.10 -24.81
CA ILE A 90 -14.49 17.90 -23.98
C ILE A 90 -13.80 18.30 -22.67
N ARG A 91 -12.82 19.21 -22.72
CA ARG A 91 -12.16 19.73 -21.51
C ARG A 91 -13.14 20.44 -20.57
N GLN A 92 -14.06 21.24 -21.11
CA GLN A 92 -15.09 21.91 -20.31
C GLN A 92 -16.06 20.91 -19.67
N SER A 93 -16.54 19.92 -20.44
CA SER A 93 -17.39 18.84 -19.91
C SER A 93 -16.69 18.04 -18.82
N PHE A 94 -15.41 17.72 -19.02
CA PHE A 94 -14.61 16.97 -18.05
C PHE A 94 -14.38 17.80 -16.77
N ASN A 95 -14.03 19.08 -16.90
CA ASN A 95 -13.91 19.98 -15.76
C ASN A 95 -15.24 20.12 -15.01
N ASN A 96 -16.37 20.21 -15.71
CA ASN A 96 -17.68 20.32 -15.08
C ASN A 96 -18.06 19.02 -14.36
N ALA A 97 -17.74 17.86 -14.94
CA ALA A 97 -17.91 16.55 -14.30
C ALA A 97 -17.04 16.42 -13.04
N ILE A 98 -15.76 16.82 -13.11
CA ILE A 98 -14.88 16.89 -11.94
C ILE A 98 -15.47 17.81 -10.88
N HIS A 99 -15.97 18.99 -11.25
CA HIS A 99 -16.51 19.98 -10.31
C HIS A 99 -17.79 19.48 -9.64
N LEU A 100 -18.65 18.77 -10.38
CA LEU A 100 -19.83 18.08 -9.85
C LEU A 100 -19.46 16.93 -8.91
N SER A 101 -18.51 16.08 -9.31
CA SER A 101 -18.02 15.00 -8.46
C SER A 101 -17.34 15.52 -7.20
N ALA A 102 -16.52 16.57 -7.31
CA ALA A 102 -15.88 17.22 -6.19
C ALA A 102 -16.91 17.86 -5.25
N SER A 103 -17.92 18.56 -5.77
CA SER A 103 -19.00 19.15 -4.97
C SER A 103 -19.83 18.07 -4.24
N TYR A 104 -20.15 16.98 -4.94
CA TYR A 104 -20.85 15.82 -4.36
C TYR A 104 -20.02 15.12 -3.27
N LEU A 105 -18.70 15.00 -3.47
CA LEU A 105 -17.77 14.37 -2.52
C LEU A 105 -17.35 15.31 -1.37
N ASN A 106 -17.39 16.63 -1.55
CA ASN A 106 -17.04 17.62 -0.53
C ASN A 106 -18.00 17.55 0.67
N ASN A 107 -19.27 17.20 0.44
CA ASN A 107 -20.26 16.92 1.50
C ASN A 107 -20.16 15.49 2.08
N LYS A 108 -19.33 14.61 1.49
CA LYS A 108 -19.14 13.20 1.90
C LYS A 108 -17.68 12.88 2.23
N LYS A 109 -16.92 13.83 2.80
CA LYS A 109 -15.51 13.64 3.23
C LYS A 109 -15.28 12.35 4.04
N ILE A 110 -16.27 11.95 4.84
CA ILE A 110 -16.22 10.74 5.68
C ILE A 110 -16.15 9.45 4.83
N ALA A 111 -16.89 9.38 3.72
CA ALA A 111 -16.92 8.20 2.86
C ALA A 111 -15.55 7.97 2.19
N GLY A 112 -14.94 9.01 1.62
CA GLY A 112 -13.62 8.90 1.00
C GLY A 112 -12.53 8.44 1.98
N THR A 113 -12.60 8.90 3.22
CA THR A 113 -11.68 8.51 4.31
C THR A 113 -11.78 7.03 4.65
N LEU A 114 -13.01 6.52 4.69
CA LEU A 114 -13.30 5.15 5.11
C LEU A 114 -13.01 4.15 3.99
N PHE A 115 -13.38 4.47 2.75
CA PHE A 115 -13.30 3.53 1.63
C PHE A 115 -11.95 3.53 0.92
N ALA A 116 -11.19 4.63 0.92
CA ALA A 116 -9.91 4.70 0.19
C ALA A 116 -8.84 3.72 0.71
N PRO A 117 -8.69 3.47 2.03
CA PRO A 117 -7.79 2.44 2.55
C PRO A 117 -8.18 1.00 2.20
N ILE A 118 -9.46 0.73 1.91
CA ILE A 118 -9.95 -0.65 1.76
C ILE A 118 -9.28 -1.34 0.57
N ILE A 119 -9.18 -0.67 -0.58
CA ILE A 119 -8.54 -1.24 -1.78
C ILE A 119 -7.08 -1.66 -1.50
N PRO A 120 -6.18 -0.79 -1.00
CA PRO A 120 -4.80 -1.19 -0.71
C PRO A 120 -4.71 -2.26 0.39
N ILE A 121 -5.56 -2.21 1.42
CA ILE A 121 -5.61 -3.24 2.46
C ILE A 121 -6.02 -4.59 1.85
N CYS A 122 -7.03 -4.62 0.98
CA CYS A 122 -7.48 -5.84 0.29
C CYS A 122 -6.37 -6.41 -0.59
N VAL A 123 -5.73 -5.59 -1.42
CA VAL A 123 -4.63 -6.04 -2.30
C VAL A 123 -3.48 -6.63 -1.50
N GLN A 124 -3.05 -5.95 -0.43
CA GLN A 124 -1.98 -6.45 0.43
C GLN A 124 -2.37 -7.74 1.16
N SER A 125 -3.61 -7.81 1.67
CA SER A 125 -4.13 -8.98 2.37
C SER A 125 -4.17 -10.19 1.44
N ILE A 126 -4.64 -10.02 0.20
CA ILE A 126 -4.64 -11.07 -0.81
C ILE A 126 -3.22 -11.56 -1.07
N LEU A 127 -2.26 -10.67 -1.29
CA LEU A 127 -0.87 -11.04 -1.56
C LEU A 127 -0.23 -11.85 -0.42
N VAL A 128 -0.34 -11.38 0.83
CA VAL A 128 0.26 -12.07 1.98
C VAL A 128 -0.42 -13.41 2.26
N ILE A 129 -1.74 -13.50 2.08
CA ILE A 129 -2.48 -14.75 2.23
C ILE A 129 -2.06 -15.73 1.14
N THR A 130 -2.04 -15.31 -0.13
CA THR A 130 -1.64 -16.18 -1.24
C THR A 130 -0.23 -16.76 -1.04
N VAL A 131 0.74 -15.94 -0.64
CA VAL A 131 2.11 -16.41 -0.38
C VAL A 131 2.14 -17.47 0.73
N ASN A 132 1.40 -17.26 1.82
CA ASN A 132 1.39 -18.21 2.93
C ASN A 132 0.56 -19.48 2.64
N VAL A 133 -0.50 -19.38 1.82
CA VAL A 133 -1.28 -20.55 1.37
C VAL A 133 -0.45 -21.43 0.45
N ILE A 134 0.29 -20.84 -0.50
CA ILE A 134 1.20 -21.58 -1.38
C ILE A 134 2.28 -22.30 -0.58
N ASN A 135 2.75 -21.71 0.52
CA ASN A 135 3.77 -22.29 1.40
C ASN A 135 3.22 -23.23 2.48
N GLN A 136 1.91 -23.54 2.46
CA GLN A 136 1.27 -24.46 3.41
C GLN A 136 1.51 -24.06 4.88
N THR A 137 1.45 -22.76 5.20
CA THR A 137 1.65 -22.27 6.57
C THR A 137 0.53 -22.78 7.50
N PRO A 138 0.85 -23.51 8.60
CA PRO A 138 -0.15 -24.12 9.48
C PRO A 138 -1.09 -23.10 10.14
N ASN A 139 -0.52 -22.12 10.87
CA ASN A 139 -1.29 -21.08 11.56
C ASN A 139 -1.40 -19.83 10.69
N LEU A 140 -2.06 -19.96 9.53
CA LEU A 140 -2.19 -18.89 8.53
C LEU A 140 -2.75 -17.60 9.14
N ALA A 141 -3.90 -17.66 9.82
CA ALA A 141 -4.58 -16.49 10.37
C ALA A 141 -3.68 -15.73 11.34
N LEU A 142 -3.02 -16.44 12.26
CA LEU A 142 -2.14 -15.85 13.26
C LEU A 142 -0.85 -15.30 12.66
N THR A 143 -0.38 -15.89 11.55
CA THR A 143 0.80 -15.45 10.81
C THR A 143 0.54 -14.16 10.03
N VAL A 144 -0.64 -14.00 9.42
CA VAL A 144 -0.96 -12.82 8.59
C VAL A 144 -1.62 -11.68 9.37
N ALA A 145 -2.20 -11.96 10.54
CA ALA A 145 -2.88 -10.99 11.40
C ALA A 145 -2.10 -9.70 11.66
N PRO A 146 -0.82 -9.71 12.10
CA PRO A 146 -0.09 -8.47 12.35
C PRO A 146 0.11 -7.66 11.07
N SER A 147 0.35 -8.30 9.92
CA SER A 147 0.55 -7.62 8.64
C SER A 147 -0.69 -6.84 8.22
N ILE A 148 -1.87 -7.46 8.33
CA ILE A 148 -3.15 -6.83 8.01
C ILE A 148 -3.48 -5.73 9.02
N PHE A 149 -3.27 -5.99 10.33
CA PHE A 149 -3.56 -5.05 11.39
C PHE A 149 -2.73 -3.77 11.30
N PHE A 150 -1.40 -3.89 11.22
CA PHE A 150 -0.52 -2.72 11.16
C PHE A 150 -0.73 -1.92 9.88
N THR A 151 -1.07 -2.59 8.77
CA THR A 151 -1.34 -1.89 7.52
C THR A 151 -2.68 -1.16 7.56
N ALA A 152 -3.72 -1.76 8.13
CA ALA A 152 -4.99 -1.08 8.36
C ALA A 152 -4.79 0.14 9.27
N LEU A 153 -4.09 -0.04 10.40
CA LEU A 153 -3.78 1.03 11.34
C LEU A 153 -3.02 2.18 10.65
N TYR A 154 -1.96 1.85 9.91
CA TYR A 154 -1.18 2.84 9.16
C TYR A 154 -2.04 3.56 8.11
N ALA A 155 -2.81 2.82 7.31
CA ALA A 155 -3.60 3.41 6.23
C ALA A 155 -4.70 4.35 6.76
N TYR A 156 -5.40 3.96 7.84
CA TYR A 156 -6.40 4.82 8.46
C TYR A 156 -5.77 6.03 9.15
N THR A 157 -4.70 5.85 9.94
CA THR A 157 -4.02 6.97 10.62
C THR A 157 -3.44 7.97 9.62
N TYR A 158 -2.84 7.49 8.53
CA TYR A 158 -2.33 8.33 7.45
C TYR A 158 -3.45 9.08 6.72
N MET A 159 -4.58 8.43 6.41
CA MET A 159 -5.73 9.09 5.78
C MET A 159 -6.34 10.17 6.68
N PHE A 160 -6.50 9.90 7.98
CA PHE A 160 -6.98 10.92 8.93
C PHE A 160 -6.01 12.11 9.02
N ALA A 161 -4.70 11.86 9.02
CA ALA A 161 -3.70 12.92 9.02
C ALA A 161 -3.73 13.76 7.72
N LEU A 162 -3.95 13.13 6.57
CA LEU A 162 -4.04 13.81 5.27
C LEU A 162 -5.25 14.74 5.17
N LEU A 163 -6.38 14.35 5.77
CA LEU A 163 -7.65 15.09 5.69
C LEU A 163 -7.82 16.17 6.77
N LYS A 164 -6.95 16.15 7.79
CA LYS A 164 -6.88 17.21 8.80
C LYS A 164 -6.08 18.43 8.33
N LYS A 165 -5.44 18.33 7.15
CA LYS A 165 -4.87 19.46 6.41
C LYS A 165 -5.91 20.08 5.48
#